data_AF-A0A1E2WIY7-F1
#
_entry.id   AF-A0A1E2WIY7-F1
#
_cell.length_a   1.000
_cell.length_b   1.000
_cell.length_c   1.000
_cell.angle_alpha   90.00
_cell.angle_beta   90.00
_cell.angle_gamma   90.00
#
_symmetry.space_group_name_H-M   'P 1'
#
loop_
_entity.id
_entity.type
_entity.pdbx_description
1 polymer ?
#
loop_
_entity_poly.entity_id
_entity_poly.type
_entity_poly.pdbx_seq_one_letter_code
_entity_poly.pdbx_strand_id
1 'polypeptide(L)'
;MARKSLKPEATSFEVLDCVQKKCPSCGQAMWNEYNNPRHIRTLKGVVELQLKIRRCRNKSCLRYKKAYRPEQEGSLALPQSEFGLDVIAYIGALRYQEHRSVPQIHTHLELKGICISQRTVTHLIDRYDELLSLWLKDHKRLKAIVANQGRVILAIDGMQPEIGHEVLWVIRDCLSGEIILAKTLLSSRNEDLVALLLEVTNTLNVPIDGVVSDGQQSIRKAVRVALPNIAHGLCHYHYLKEAIKPIYEADRHAKKELKKKVRGLRDIERSVTNEDKDLATIIEDYCSAVRSSITNDGHPPLEASGLKLQENLTLIEQSLERMEKKVLYHHL
;
A
#
# COMPACT_ATOMS: atom_id res chain seq x y z
N MET A 1 -4.54 -12.65 -27.70
CA MET A 1 -5.67 -11.81 -28.18
C MET A 1 -5.11 -10.48 -28.65
N ALA A 2 -5.41 -10.08 -29.89
CA ALA A 2 -5.01 -8.78 -30.42
C ALA A 2 -5.70 -7.65 -29.64
N ARG A 3 -4.97 -6.57 -29.35
CA ARG A 3 -5.48 -5.39 -28.63
C ARG A 3 -6.57 -4.74 -29.47
N LYS A 4 -7.78 -4.59 -28.92
CA LYS A 4 -8.91 -3.91 -29.59
C LYS A 4 -8.89 -2.38 -29.43
N SER A 5 -8.07 -1.84 -28.54
CA SER A 5 -7.95 -0.39 -28.34
C SER A 5 -6.81 0.21 -29.18
N LEU A 6 -7.12 1.33 -29.83
CA LEU A 6 -6.14 2.19 -30.50
C LEU A 6 -5.05 2.59 -29.49
N LYS A 7 -3.78 2.62 -29.94
CA LYS A 7 -2.71 3.20 -29.12
C LYS A 7 -3.04 4.70 -28.95
N PRO A 8 -3.01 5.22 -27.71
CA PRO A 8 -3.24 6.63 -27.48
C PRO A 8 -2.15 7.45 -28.17
N GLU A 9 -2.53 8.60 -28.72
CA GLU A 9 -1.62 9.52 -29.40
C GLU A 9 -0.57 10.07 -28.43
N ALA A 10 0.62 10.34 -28.97
CA ALA A 10 1.70 10.93 -28.20
C ALA A 10 1.37 12.39 -27.85
N THR A 11 1.44 12.70 -26.56
CA THR A 11 1.28 14.06 -26.03
C THR A 11 2.59 14.83 -26.02
N SER A 12 3.72 14.13 -26.09
CA SER A 12 5.07 14.70 -26.12
C SER A 12 6.03 13.78 -26.87
N PHE A 13 7.13 14.35 -27.35
CA PHE A 13 8.18 13.65 -28.08
C PHE A 13 9.54 13.97 -27.48
N GLU A 14 10.36 12.95 -27.24
CA GLU A 14 11.72 13.11 -26.72
C GLU A 14 12.72 12.24 -27.49
N VAL A 15 13.92 12.78 -27.71
CA VAL A 15 15.04 12.02 -28.29
C VAL A 15 16.02 11.70 -27.18
N LEU A 16 16.29 10.42 -26.95
CA LEU A 16 17.28 9.99 -25.96
C LEU A 16 18.55 9.52 -26.64
N ASP A 17 19.66 10.14 -26.24
CA ASP A 17 21.01 9.80 -26.67
C ASP A 17 21.77 9.04 -25.58
N CYS A 18 22.73 8.20 -25.99
CA CYS A 18 23.63 7.58 -25.02
C CYS A 18 24.61 8.62 -24.47
N VAL A 19 24.72 8.70 -23.14
CA VAL A 19 25.75 9.46 -22.45
C VAL A 19 27.10 8.85 -22.75
N GLN A 20 27.22 7.52 -22.66
CA GLN A 20 28.45 6.81 -23.01
C GLN A 20 28.58 6.65 -24.53
N LYS A 21 29.49 7.45 -25.11
CA LYS A 21 29.79 7.46 -26.56
C LYS A 21 30.92 6.51 -26.94
N LYS A 22 31.69 5.99 -25.98
CA LYS A 22 32.80 5.05 -26.21
C LYS A 22 32.43 3.64 -25.71
N CYS A 23 32.92 2.61 -26.40
CA CYS A 23 32.64 1.24 -26.01
C CYS A 23 33.31 0.94 -24.65
N PRO A 24 32.56 0.48 -23.63
CA PRO A 24 33.14 0.20 -22.31
C PRO A 24 34.14 -0.98 -22.33
N SER A 25 34.20 -1.78 -23.40
CA SER A 25 35.12 -2.91 -23.51
C SER A 25 36.41 -2.59 -24.26
N CYS A 26 36.40 -1.68 -25.25
CA CYS A 26 37.58 -1.40 -26.07
C CYS A 26 37.91 0.09 -26.24
N GLY A 27 37.16 1.00 -25.60
CA GLY A 27 37.37 2.44 -25.65
C GLY A 27 37.04 3.12 -26.99
N GLN A 28 36.79 2.36 -28.06
CA GLN A 28 36.50 2.88 -29.39
C GLN A 28 35.17 3.62 -29.44
N ALA A 29 35.07 4.65 -30.29
CA ALA A 29 33.84 5.40 -30.48
C ALA A 29 32.70 4.49 -30.97
N MET A 30 31.52 4.64 -30.36
CA MET A 30 30.28 4.01 -30.80
C MET A 30 29.42 5.03 -31.54
N TRP A 31 29.02 4.67 -32.75
CA TRP A 31 28.17 5.49 -33.60
C TRP A 31 26.72 5.09 -33.43
N ASN A 32 25.81 6.05 -33.64
CA ASN A 32 24.38 5.75 -33.73
C ASN A 32 24.15 4.88 -34.96
N GLU A 33 23.62 3.68 -34.75
CA GLU A 33 23.34 2.73 -35.82
C GLU A 33 21.92 2.92 -36.36
N TYR A 34 20.95 3.00 -35.45
CA TYR A 34 19.54 3.16 -35.78
C TYR A 34 18.80 3.85 -34.63
N ASN A 35 17.65 4.41 -34.98
CA ASN A 35 16.72 4.95 -34.01
C ASN A 35 15.66 3.90 -33.69
N ASN A 36 15.31 3.75 -32.43
CA ASN A 36 14.25 2.83 -32.00
C ASN A 36 13.11 3.62 -31.34
N PRO A 37 11.93 3.75 -31.99
CA PRO A 37 10.80 4.43 -31.40
C PRO A 37 10.17 3.60 -30.28
N ARG A 38 9.66 4.25 -29.24
CA ARG A 38 8.96 3.62 -28.11
C ARG A 38 7.91 4.58 -27.57
N HIS A 39 6.72 4.07 -27.27
CA HIS A 39 5.66 4.86 -26.63
C HIS A 39 5.54 4.46 -25.17
N ILE A 40 5.58 5.43 -24.26
CA ILE A 40 5.45 5.23 -22.82
C ILE A 40 4.24 6.01 -22.32
N ARG A 41 3.31 5.31 -21.66
CA ARG A 41 2.15 5.91 -20.97
C ARG A 41 2.57 6.30 -19.57
N THR A 42 2.50 7.59 -19.26
CA THR A 42 2.81 8.17 -17.95
C THR A 42 1.54 8.77 -17.34
N LEU A 43 1.59 9.19 -16.08
CA LEU A 43 0.51 9.94 -15.43
C LEU A 43 0.28 11.32 -16.06
N LYS A 44 1.26 11.86 -16.80
CA LYS A 44 1.18 13.17 -17.46
C LYS A 44 0.75 13.09 -18.92
N GLY A 45 0.66 11.88 -19.47
CA GLY A 45 0.35 11.66 -20.88
C GLY A 45 1.26 10.61 -21.53
N VAL A 46 1.13 10.46 -22.85
CA VAL A 46 1.92 9.52 -23.64
C VAL A 46 3.17 10.23 -24.16
N VAL A 47 4.34 9.67 -23.89
CA VAL A 47 5.63 10.14 -24.41
C VAL A 47 6.07 9.22 -25.54
N GLU A 48 6.28 9.77 -26.73
CA GLU A 48 6.99 9.09 -27.80
C GLU A 48 8.49 9.34 -27.66
N LEU A 49 9.24 8.28 -27.43
CA LEU A 49 10.70 8.29 -27.36
C LEU A 49 11.30 7.86 -28.69
N GLN A 50 12.29 8.61 -29.17
CA GLN A 50 13.21 8.15 -30.19
C GLN A 50 14.57 7.84 -29.57
N LEU A 51 14.87 6.55 -29.40
CA LEU A 51 16.11 6.10 -28.76
C LEU A 51 17.23 5.99 -29.80
N LYS A 52 18.33 6.70 -29.60
CA LYS A 52 19.54 6.59 -30.43
C LYS A 52 20.37 5.37 -30.01
N ILE A 53 20.25 4.27 -30.75
CA ILE A 53 20.94 3.02 -30.41
C ILE A 53 22.33 3.02 -31.00
N ARG A 54 23.34 2.92 -30.13
CA ARG A 54 24.74 2.87 -30.53
C ARG A 54 25.27 1.44 -30.56
N ARG A 55 26.27 1.19 -31.40
CA ARG A 55 26.98 -0.10 -31.48
C ARG A 55 28.48 0.10 -31.64
N CYS A 56 29.26 -0.82 -31.07
CA CYS A 56 30.69 -0.89 -31.33
C CYS A 56 30.94 -1.49 -32.71
N ARG A 57 31.76 -0.80 -33.53
CA ARG A 57 32.14 -1.24 -34.88
C ARG A 57 33.47 -1.99 -34.92
N ASN A 58 34.20 -2.05 -33.81
CA ASN A 58 35.45 -2.81 -33.74
C ASN A 58 35.15 -4.32 -33.78
N LYS A 59 35.53 -5.00 -34.88
CA LYS A 59 35.32 -6.43 -35.10
C LYS A 59 36.03 -7.33 -34.07
N SER A 60 37.14 -6.87 -33.48
CA SER A 60 37.86 -7.63 -32.45
C SER A 60 37.30 -7.43 -31.03
N CYS A 61 36.30 -6.57 -30.85
CA CYS A 61 35.70 -6.30 -29.55
C CYS A 61 34.65 -7.37 -29.18
N LEU A 62 34.65 -7.85 -27.93
CA LEU A 62 33.62 -8.75 -27.38
C LEU A 62 32.19 -8.16 -27.41
N ARG A 63 32.08 -6.84 -27.62
CA ARG A 63 30.83 -6.10 -27.77
C ARG A 63 30.55 -5.65 -29.21
N TYR A 64 31.25 -6.21 -30.20
CA TYR A 64 30.99 -5.94 -31.61
C TYR A 64 29.50 -6.11 -31.93
N LYS A 65 28.90 -5.06 -32.52
CA LYS A 65 27.47 -4.99 -32.87
C LYS A 65 26.46 -5.22 -31.73
N LYS A 66 26.87 -5.28 -30.45
CA LYS A 66 25.92 -5.31 -29.32
C LYS A 66 25.28 -3.94 -29.16
N ALA A 67 23.94 -3.92 -29.08
CA ALA A 67 23.16 -2.70 -28.92
C ALA A 67 23.48 -2.03 -27.57
N TYR A 68 23.69 -0.72 -27.61
CA TYR A 68 23.85 0.14 -26.46
C TYR A 68 22.71 1.16 -26.49
N ARG A 69 21.83 1.08 -25.48
CA ARG A 69 20.62 1.90 -25.37
C ARG A 69 20.92 3.13 -24.50
N PRO A 70 20.21 4.26 -24.70
CA PRO A 70 20.32 5.43 -23.83
C PRO A 70 20.09 5.08 -22.36
N GLU A 71 20.99 5.51 -21.49
CA GLU A 71 20.96 5.22 -20.05
C GLU A 71 19.71 5.84 -19.37
N GLN A 72 19.29 7.01 -19.85
CA GLN A 72 18.12 7.73 -19.38
C GLN A 72 16.80 6.95 -19.62
N GLU A 73 16.75 6.02 -20.57
CA GLU A 73 15.53 5.23 -20.83
C GLU A 73 15.06 4.49 -19.56
N GLY A 74 15.99 3.97 -18.76
CA GLY A 74 15.68 3.23 -17.54
C GLY A 74 15.03 4.08 -16.44
N SER A 75 15.18 5.41 -16.49
CA SER A 75 14.51 6.34 -15.58
C SER A 75 13.03 6.55 -15.90
N LEU A 76 12.60 6.18 -17.12
CA LEU A 76 11.23 6.39 -17.59
C LEU A 76 10.39 5.10 -17.45
N ALA A 77 10.90 3.96 -17.91
CA ALA A 77 10.15 2.71 -17.88
C ALA A 77 11.03 1.46 -17.89
N LEU A 78 10.56 0.39 -17.24
CA LEU A 78 11.18 -0.93 -17.28
C LEU A 78 11.32 -1.46 -18.71
N PRO A 79 12.29 -2.35 -19.00
CA PRO A 79 12.42 -2.97 -20.31
C PRO A 79 11.09 -3.58 -20.79
N GLN A 80 10.73 -3.33 -22.06
CA GLN A 80 9.52 -3.84 -22.70
C GLN A 80 8.19 -3.39 -22.08
N SER A 81 8.19 -2.56 -21.02
CA SER A 81 6.98 -1.97 -20.47
C SER A 81 6.45 -0.86 -21.37
N GLU A 82 5.14 -0.75 -21.47
CA GLU A 82 4.48 0.40 -22.12
C GLU A 82 4.06 1.46 -21.11
N PHE A 83 4.19 1.19 -19.82
CA PHE A 83 3.84 2.09 -18.73
C PHE A 83 5.10 2.58 -18.03
N GLY A 84 5.09 3.87 -17.68
CA GLY A 84 6.17 4.51 -16.95
C GLY A 84 6.28 4.01 -15.52
N LEU A 85 7.46 4.23 -14.92
CA LEU A 85 7.70 3.94 -13.50
C LEU A 85 6.76 4.72 -12.59
N ASP A 86 6.32 5.90 -13.01
CA ASP A 86 5.35 6.73 -12.31
C ASP A 86 3.97 6.07 -12.20
N VAL A 87 3.50 5.41 -13.27
CA VAL A 87 2.25 4.64 -13.24
C VAL A 87 2.38 3.42 -12.34
N ILE A 88 3.52 2.71 -12.39
CA ILE A 88 3.79 1.56 -11.50
C ILE A 88 3.78 2.01 -10.03
N ALA A 89 4.48 3.09 -9.71
CA ALA A 89 4.52 3.65 -8.36
C ALA A 89 3.12 4.08 -7.87
N TYR A 90 2.33 4.72 -8.74
CA TYR A 90 0.98 5.14 -8.41
C TYR A 90 0.03 3.97 -8.15
N ILE A 91 0.12 2.91 -8.97
CA ILE A 91 -0.61 1.66 -8.72
C ILE A 91 -0.23 1.04 -7.37
N GLY A 92 1.07 1.02 -7.05
CA GLY A 92 1.55 0.54 -5.76
C GLY A 92 1.02 1.33 -4.58
N ALA A 93 0.99 2.67 -4.67
CA ALA A 93 0.41 3.53 -3.64
C ALA A 93 -1.09 3.25 -3.44
N LEU A 94 -1.86 3.20 -4.53
CA LEU A 94 -3.29 2.86 -4.45
C LEU A 94 -3.51 1.47 -3.83
N ARG A 95 -2.66 0.49 -4.17
CA ARG A 95 -2.80 -0.88 -3.68
C ARG A 95 -2.47 -1.00 -2.19
N TYR A 96 -1.32 -0.45 -1.78
CA TYR A 96 -0.74 -0.74 -0.47
C TYR A 96 -0.97 0.33 0.59
N GLN A 97 -1.17 1.59 0.19
CA GLN A 97 -1.45 2.69 1.13
C GLN A 97 -2.96 2.96 1.24
N GLU A 98 -3.69 2.84 0.12
CA GLU A 98 -5.14 3.09 0.09
C GLU A 98 -5.99 1.81 0.06
N HIS A 99 -5.35 0.63 0.11
CA HIS A 99 -6.03 -0.68 0.11
C HIS A 99 -7.03 -0.89 -1.03
N ARG A 100 -6.78 -0.28 -2.20
CA ARG A 100 -7.68 -0.38 -3.36
C ARG A 100 -7.62 -1.77 -4.00
N SER A 101 -8.77 -2.26 -4.47
CA SER A 101 -8.88 -3.45 -5.29
C SER A 101 -8.49 -3.18 -6.76
N VAL A 102 -8.21 -4.22 -7.54
CA VAL A 102 -7.87 -4.08 -8.97
C VAL A 102 -8.93 -3.29 -9.77
N PRO A 103 -10.25 -3.55 -9.62
CA PRO A 103 -11.28 -2.75 -10.27
C PRO A 103 -11.28 -1.27 -9.82
N GLN A 104 -11.03 -1.00 -8.54
CA GLN A 104 -10.94 0.37 -8.03
C GLN A 104 -9.72 1.10 -8.61
N ILE A 105 -8.55 0.44 -8.63
CA ILE A 105 -7.32 1.00 -9.23
C ILE A 105 -7.54 1.30 -10.71
N HIS A 106 -8.15 0.37 -11.45
CA HIS A 106 -8.51 0.57 -12.85
C HIS A 106 -9.38 1.82 -13.05
N THR A 107 -10.42 1.98 -12.25
CA THR A 107 -11.31 3.15 -12.29
C THR A 107 -10.53 4.45 -12.03
N HIS A 108 -9.61 4.46 -11.05
CA HIS A 108 -8.76 5.63 -10.78
C HIS A 108 -7.84 5.98 -11.96
N LEU A 109 -7.30 4.98 -12.65
CA LEU A 109 -6.44 5.19 -13.82
C LEU A 109 -7.25 5.69 -15.03
N GLU A 110 -8.46 5.18 -15.24
CA GLU A 110 -9.37 5.65 -16.29
C GLU A 110 -9.79 7.11 -16.07
N LEU A 111 -10.11 7.49 -14.82
CA LEU A 111 -10.41 8.88 -14.46
C LEU A 111 -9.22 9.81 -14.71
N LYS A 112 -7.99 9.29 -14.71
CA LYS A 112 -6.77 10.02 -15.09
C LYS A 112 -6.45 9.95 -16.60
N GLY A 113 -7.33 9.37 -17.41
CA GLY A 113 -7.14 9.24 -18.86
C GLY A 113 -6.15 8.15 -19.27
N ILE A 114 -5.74 7.26 -18.35
CA ILE A 114 -4.82 6.16 -18.67
C ILE A 114 -5.61 4.97 -19.19
N CYS A 115 -5.54 4.74 -20.49
CA CYS A 115 -6.09 3.53 -21.10
C CYS A 115 -5.29 2.29 -20.63
N ILE A 116 -5.91 1.43 -19.84
CA ILE A 116 -5.30 0.22 -19.29
C ILE A 116 -6.40 -0.84 -19.10
N SER A 117 -6.02 -2.13 -19.06
CA SER A 117 -6.95 -3.20 -18.70
C SER A 117 -6.73 -3.63 -17.26
N GLN A 118 -7.76 -4.16 -16.58
CA GLN A 118 -7.60 -4.72 -15.23
C GLN A 118 -6.50 -5.80 -15.16
N ARG A 119 -6.36 -6.63 -16.20
CA ARG A 119 -5.26 -7.61 -16.28
C ARG A 119 -3.89 -6.93 -16.26
N THR A 120 -3.74 -5.84 -16.99
CA THR A 120 -2.50 -5.06 -16.99
C THR A 120 -2.26 -4.41 -15.63
N VAL A 121 -3.30 -3.93 -14.94
CA VAL A 121 -3.19 -3.44 -13.56
C VAL A 121 -2.60 -4.53 -12.65
N THR A 122 -3.13 -5.75 -12.69
CA THR A 122 -2.56 -6.89 -11.94
C THR A 122 -1.08 -7.10 -12.27
N HIS A 123 -0.70 -7.14 -13.55
CA HIS A 123 0.70 -7.32 -13.93
C HIS A 123 1.61 -6.17 -13.43
N LEU A 124 1.11 -4.93 -13.39
CA LEU A 124 1.87 -3.79 -12.88
C LEU A 124 1.98 -3.79 -11.35
N ILE A 125 1.00 -4.36 -10.63
CA ILE A 125 1.15 -4.66 -9.20
C ILE A 125 2.30 -5.65 -9.01
N ASP A 126 2.34 -6.75 -9.76
CA ASP A 126 3.43 -7.72 -9.67
C ASP A 126 4.80 -7.07 -9.95
N ARG A 127 4.86 -6.16 -10.94
CA ARG A 127 6.10 -5.39 -11.22
C ARG A 127 6.48 -4.47 -10.06
N TYR A 128 5.51 -3.82 -9.43
CA TYR A 128 5.76 -3.01 -8.24
C TYR A 128 6.32 -3.86 -7.10
N ASP A 129 5.76 -5.05 -6.87
CA ASP A 129 6.20 -5.97 -5.82
C ASP A 129 7.62 -6.47 -6.05
N GLU A 130 8.01 -6.72 -7.31
CA GLU A 130 9.39 -7.05 -7.66
C GLU A 130 10.35 -5.89 -7.34
N LEU A 131 9.98 -4.66 -7.69
CA LEU A 131 10.79 -3.48 -7.39
C LEU A 131 10.91 -3.23 -5.89
N LEU A 132 9.80 -3.36 -5.16
CA LEU A 132 9.78 -3.27 -3.71
C LEU A 132 10.64 -4.35 -3.07
N SER A 133 10.60 -5.58 -3.60
CA SER A 133 11.43 -6.69 -3.12
C SER A 133 12.91 -6.42 -3.27
N LEU A 134 13.33 -5.76 -4.36
CA LEU A 134 14.73 -5.34 -4.54
C LEU A 134 15.12 -4.27 -3.52
N TRP A 135 14.23 -3.30 -3.27
CA TRP A 135 14.45 -2.22 -2.30
C TRP A 135 14.54 -2.74 -0.86
N LEU A 136 13.67 -3.67 -0.48
CA LEU A 136 13.67 -4.31 0.85
C LEU A 136 14.92 -5.18 1.06
N LYS A 137 15.49 -5.75 -0.01
CA LYS A 137 16.72 -6.56 0.05
C LYS A 137 18.00 -5.74 -0.08
N ASP A 138 17.93 -4.42 -0.18
CA ASP A 138 19.11 -3.55 -0.27
C ASP A 138 19.76 -3.36 1.11
N HIS A 139 20.58 -4.33 1.49
CA HIS A 139 21.34 -4.31 2.74
C HIS A 139 22.35 -3.15 2.79
N LYS A 140 22.82 -2.62 1.66
CA LYS A 140 23.76 -1.50 1.65
C LYS A 140 23.06 -0.22 2.07
N ARG A 141 21.88 0.03 1.52
CA ARG A 141 21.00 1.12 1.92
C ARG A 141 20.67 1.04 3.41
N LEU A 142 20.24 -0.12 3.88
CA LEU A 142 19.90 -0.33 5.29
C LEU A 142 21.11 -0.05 6.21
N LYS A 143 22.28 -0.61 5.88
CA LYS A 143 23.53 -0.37 6.63
C LYS A 143 23.91 1.11 6.67
N ALA A 144 23.73 1.84 5.58
CA ALA A 144 24.00 3.28 5.53
C ALA A 144 23.05 4.07 6.45
N ILE A 145 21.76 3.74 6.46
CA ILE A 145 20.76 4.38 7.33
C ILE A 145 21.12 4.16 8.80
N VAL A 146 21.30 2.90 9.21
CA VAL A 146 21.57 2.59 10.62
C VAL A 146 22.94 3.11 11.06
N ALA A 147 23.95 3.13 10.18
CA ALA A 147 25.25 3.71 10.48
C ALA A 147 25.18 5.22 10.72
N ASN A 148 24.44 5.96 9.88
CA ASN A 148 24.23 7.39 10.07
C ASN A 148 23.42 7.69 11.35
N GLN A 149 22.51 6.77 11.72
CA GLN A 149 21.73 6.87 12.96
C GLN A 149 22.56 6.53 14.21
N GLY A 150 23.60 5.72 14.09
CA GLY A 150 24.54 5.33 15.15
C GLY A 150 23.99 4.32 16.17
N ARG A 151 22.71 3.99 16.12
CA ARG A 151 22.02 3.02 17.00
C ARG A 151 20.70 2.58 16.40
N VAL A 152 20.05 1.57 16.96
CA VAL A 152 18.67 1.17 16.61
C VAL A 152 17.83 0.83 17.84
N ILE A 153 16.50 0.92 17.69
CA ILE A 153 15.52 0.38 18.63
C ILE A 153 14.65 -0.61 17.86
N LEU A 154 14.69 -1.90 18.23
CA LEU A 154 13.99 -2.93 17.46
C LEU A 154 12.54 -3.07 17.92
N ALA A 155 11.59 -2.98 17.01
CA ALA A 155 10.23 -3.47 17.21
C ALA A 155 10.09 -4.86 16.60
N ILE A 156 9.57 -5.82 17.38
CA ILE A 156 9.33 -7.20 16.96
C ILE A 156 7.83 -7.46 16.98
N ASP A 157 7.29 -7.91 15.86
CA ASP A 157 5.88 -8.29 15.74
C ASP A 157 5.68 -9.54 14.88
N GLY A 158 4.62 -10.28 15.18
CA GLY A 158 4.23 -11.50 14.48
C GLY A 158 2.84 -11.35 13.89
N MET A 159 2.74 -11.41 12.56
CA MET A 159 1.48 -11.30 11.84
C MET A 159 1.01 -12.68 11.38
N GLN A 160 -0.16 -13.09 11.87
CA GLN A 160 -0.81 -14.31 11.38
C GLN A 160 -1.44 -14.06 10.00
N PRO A 161 -1.24 -14.96 9.03
CA PRO A 161 -1.88 -14.85 7.74
C PRO A 161 -3.37 -15.18 7.85
N GLU A 162 -4.17 -14.68 6.91
CA GLU A 162 -5.59 -15.06 6.80
C GLU A 162 -5.75 -16.55 6.43
N ILE A 163 -4.81 -17.09 5.65
CA ILE A 163 -4.79 -18.48 5.18
C ILE A 163 -3.40 -19.06 5.46
N GLY A 164 -3.36 -20.23 6.12
CA GLY A 164 -2.13 -20.93 6.46
C GLY A 164 -1.78 -20.85 7.95
N HIS A 165 -0.67 -21.47 8.32
CA HIS A 165 -0.21 -21.57 9.71
C HIS A 165 1.15 -20.89 9.96
N GLU A 166 1.77 -20.37 8.91
CA GLU A 166 3.09 -19.73 9.01
C GLU A 166 2.94 -18.28 9.43
N VAL A 167 3.60 -17.88 10.51
CA VAL A 167 3.56 -16.50 11.02
C VAL A 167 4.63 -15.68 10.32
N LEU A 168 4.25 -14.53 9.77
CA LEU A 168 5.21 -13.54 9.27
C LEU A 168 5.76 -12.75 10.45
N TRP A 169 7.03 -12.94 10.75
CA TRP A 169 7.75 -12.15 11.74
C TRP A 169 8.42 -10.97 11.09
N VAL A 170 8.23 -9.79 11.69
CA VAL A 170 8.82 -8.53 11.24
C VAL A 170 9.62 -7.93 12.38
N ILE A 171 10.88 -7.60 12.08
CA ILE A 171 11.76 -6.82 12.94
C ILE A 171 12.05 -5.51 12.21
N ARG A 172 11.65 -4.40 12.80
CA ARG A 172 11.88 -3.06 12.25
C ARG A 172 12.65 -2.19 13.24
N ASP A 173 13.34 -1.19 12.73
CA ASP A 173 13.88 -0.12 13.56
C ASP A 173 12.80 0.94 13.80
N CYS A 174 12.53 1.26 15.06
CA CYS A 174 11.55 2.26 15.46
C CYS A 174 11.96 3.68 15.10
N LEU A 175 13.26 3.96 14.98
CA LEU A 175 13.77 5.31 14.75
C LEU A 175 13.68 5.70 13.27
N SER A 176 14.23 4.88 12.37
CA SER A 176 14.16 5.09 10.92
C SER A 176 12.85 4.60 10.29
N GLY A 177 12.18 3.67 10.95
CA GLY A 177 11.00 2.99 10.45
C GLY A 177 11.28 1.84 9.49
N GLU A 178 12.55 1.59 9.14
CA GLU A 178 12.97 0.56 8.20
C GLU A 178 12.71 -0.84 8.72
N ILE A 179 12.31 -1.74 7.82
CA ILE A 179 12.24 -3.17 8.09
C ILE A 179 13.67 -3.71 8.03
N ILE A 180 14.17 -4.19 9.17
CA ILE A 180 15.49 -4.82 9.25
C ILE A 180 15.43 -6.24 8.72
N LEU A 181 14.36 -6.96 9.08
CA LEU A 181 14.16 -8.35 8.70
C LEU A 181 12.66 -8.66 8.65
N ALA A 182 12.23 -9.40 7.64
CA ALA A 182 10.90 -10.00 7.56
C ALA A 182 11.04 -11.45 7.11
N LYS A 183 10.50 -12.39 7.89
CA LYS A 183 10.63 -13.83 7.63
C LYS A 183 9.41 -14.58 8.08
N THR A 184 8.93 -15.46 7.21
CA THR A 184 7.84 -16.38 7.51
C THR A 184 8.39 -17.59 8.25
N LEU A 185 7.83 -17.90 9.42
CA LEU A 185 8.21 -19.05 10.25
C LEU A 185 6.99 -19.95 10.49
N LEU A 186 7.18 -21.27 10.30
CA LEU A 186 6.15 -22.30 10.56
C LEU A 186 5.78 -22.42 12.04
N SER A 187 6.64 -21.92 12.93
CA SER A 187 6.57 -22.13 14.36
C SER A 187 6.92 -20.81 15.07
N SER A 188 6.13 -20.45 16.08
CA SER A 188 6.38 -19.31 16.98
C SER A 188 7.17 -19.74 18.23
N ARG A 189 7.93 -20.83 18.13
CA ARG A 189 8.75 -21.35 19.23
C ARG A 189 9.85 -20.35 19.57
N ASN A 190 10.28 -20.42 20.82
CA ASN A 190 11.31 -19.54 21.35
C ASN A 190 12.64 -19.65 20.58
N GLU A 191 13.05 -20.86 20.21
CA GLU A 191 14.31 -21.13 19.49
C GLU A 191 14.36 -20.44 18.12
N ASP A 192 13.26 -20.50 17.37
CA ASP A 192 13.15 -19.87 16.06
C ASP A 192 13.26 -18.33 16.17
N LEU A 193 12.63 -17.75 17.20
CA LEU A 193 12.72 -16.32 17.48
C LEU A 193 14.12 -15.89 17.93
N VAL A 194 14.82 -16.73 18.69
CA VAL A 194 16.22 -16.47 19.07
C VAL A 194 17.09 -16.45 17.82
N ALA A 195 16.97 -17.43 16.94
CA ALA A 195 17.72 -17.47 15.68
C ALA A 195 17.45 -16.24 14.80
N LEU A 196 16.18 -15.82 14.72
CA LEU A 196 15.76 -14.61 14.00
C LEU A 196 16.43 -13.34 14.54
N LEU A 197 16.46 -13.18 15.86
CA LEU A 197 17.10 -12.03 16.51
C LEU A 197 18.61 -12.05 16.33
N LEU A 198 19.24 -13.23 16.41
CA LEU A 198 20.68 -13.37 16.16
C LEU A 198 21.06 -13.04 14.71
N GLU A 199 20.21 -13.36 13.74
CA GLU A 199 20.40 -12.95 12.34
C GLU A 199 20.46 -11.41 12.23
N VAL A 200 19.57 -10.72 12.94
CA VAL A 200 19.54 -9.25 13.00
C VAL A 200 20.79 -8.70 13.69
N THR A 201 21.16 -9.21 14.87
CA THR A 201 22.34 -8.73 15.60
C THR A 201 23.62 -8.90 14.79
N ASN A 202 23.75 -9.99 14.03
CA ASN A 202 24.93 -10.24 13.21
C ASN A 202 24.98 -9.38 11.94
N THR A 203 23.84 -8.81 11.52
CA THR A 203 23.75 -7.98 10.32
C THR A 203 24.01 -6.50 10.62
N LEU A 204 23.66 -6.06 11.83
CA LEU A 204 23.77 -4.67 12.26
C LEU A 204 25.17 -4.36 12.81
N ASN A 205 25.75 -3.26 12.33
CA ASN A 205 27.06 -2.77 12.77
C ASN A 205 26.95 -1.62 13.79
N VAL A 206 25.78 -1.45 14.41
CA VAL A 206 25.49 -0.38 15.37
C VAL A 206 24.82 -0.97 16.62
N PRO A 207 24.96 -0.31 17.79
CA PRO A 207 24.32 -0.78 19.02
C PRO A 207 22.80 -0.85 18.90
N ILE A 208 22.22 -1.87 19.53
CA ILE A 208 20.79 -2.00 19.77
C ILE A 208 20.51 -1.47 21.17
N ASP A 209 19.91 -0.30 21.29
CA ASP A 209 19.68 0.37 22.58
C ASP A 209 18.41 -0.12 23.28
N GLY A 210 17.50 -0.75 22.54
CA GLY A 210 16.23 -1.19 23.09
C GLY A 210 15.45 -2.11 22.17
N VAL A 211 14.49 -2.81 22.77
CA VAL A 211 13.52 -3.66 22.08
C VAL A 211 12.11 -3.31 22.53
N VAL A 212 11.17 -3.28 21.60
CA VAL A 212 9.74 -3.15 21.84
C VAL A 212 9.02 -4.35 21.23
N SER A 213 8.14 -5.02 21.97
CA SER A 213 7.36 -6.13 21.42
C SER A 213 6.02 -6.31 22.12
N ASP A 214 5.17 -7.18 21.57
CA ASP A 214 4.05 -7.73 22.34
C ASP A 214 4.55 -8.48 23.60
N GLY A 215 3.70 -8.62 24.61
CA GLY A 215 3.95 -9.24 25.90
C GLY A 215 4.00 -10.77 25.91
N GLN A 216 3.93 -11.42 24.75
CA GLN A 216 4.02 -12.88 24.62
C GLN A 216 5.27 -13.44 25.27
N GLN A 217 5.11 -14.50 26.06
CA GLN A 217 6.23 -15.13 26.78
C GLN A 217 7.33 -15.64 25.85
N SER A 218 6.98 -16.17 24.68
CA SER A 218 7.93 -16.67 23.69
C SER A 218 8.89 -15.56 23.23
N ILE A 219 8.35 -14.38 22.90
CA ILE A 219 9.12 -13.20 22.48
C ILE A 219 10.01 -12.70 23.63
N ARG A 220 9.43 -12.53 24.83
CA ARG A 220 10.19 -12.08 26.01
C ARG A 220 11.38 -12.98 26.35
N LYS A 221 11.18 -14.30 26.27
CA LYS A 221 12.26 -15.26 26.46
C LYS A 221 13.31 -15.15 25.35
N ALA A 222 12.89 -14.97 24.10
CA ALA A 222 13.81 -14.90 22.96
C ALA A 222 14.69 -13.65 23.01
N VAL A 223 14.09 -12.50 23.32
CA VAL A 223 14.83 -11.23 23.53
C VAL A 223 15.84 -11.39 24.66
N ARG A 224 15.45 -11.98 25.79
CA ARG A 224 16.37 -12.20 26.91
C ARG A 224 17.58 -13.05 26.54
N VAL A 225 17.41 -14.04 25.67
CA VAL A 225 18.49 -14.93 25.22
C VAL A 225 19.37 -14.25 24.17
N ALA A 226 18.77 -13.63 23.15
CA ALA A 226 19.51 -13.04 22.02
C ALA A 226 20.14 -11.68 22.33
N LEU A 227 19.55 -10.90 23.24
CA LEU A 227 19.93 -9.53 23.58
C LEU A 227 19.98 -9.35 25.10
N PRO A 228 20.92 -10.03 25.79
CA PRO A 228 21.04 -9.91 27.24
C PRO A 228 21.35 -8.47 27.63
N ASN A 229 20.72 -7.98 28.71
CA ASN A 229 20.90 -6.64 29.28
C ASN A 229 20.38 -5.46 28.45
N ILE A 230 19.70 -5.69 27.33
CA ILE A 230 19.01 -4.63 26.58
C ILE A 230 17.67 -4.29 27.23
N ALA A 231 17.31 -3.00 27.24
CA ALA A 231 16.01 -2.55 27.70
C ALA A 231 14.90 -3.14 26.81
N HIS A 232 13.99 -3.93 27.42
CA HIS A 232 12.86 -4.53 26.72
C HIS A 232 11.55 -3.91 27.20
N GLY A 233 10.98 -3.02 26.38
CA GLY A 233 9.68 -2.42 26.58
C GLY A 233 8.55 -3.27 25.96
N LEU A 234 7.38 -3.24 26.58
CA LEU A 234 6.17 -3.80 25.99
C LEU A 234 5.48 -2.76 25.11
N CYS A 235 4.92 -3.21 23.99
CA CYS A 235 4.21 -2.35 23.06
C CYS A 235 2.96 -1.74 23.73
N HIS A 236 2.96 -0.41 23.88
CA HIS A 236 1.85 0.31 24.50
C HIS A 236 0.52 0.11 23.77
N TYR A 237 0.55 -0.05 22.45
CA TYR A 237 -0.65 -0.31 21.66
C TYR A 237 -1.30 -1.65 22.04
N HIS A 238 -0.52 -2.74 22.09
CA HIS A 238 -1.01 -4.05 22.51
C HIS A 238 -1.50 -4.02 23.96
N TYR A 239 -0.77 -3.35 24.85
CA TYR A 239 -1.20 -3.17 26.24
C TYR A 239 -2.54 -2.44 26.34
N LEU A 240 -2.69 -1.30 25.65
CA LEU A 240 -3.93 -0.53 25.64
C LEU A 240 -5.09 -1.34 25.07
N LYS A 241 -4.85 -2.08 23.98
CA LYS A 241 -5.85 -2.94 23.34
C LYS A 241 -6.39 -4.00 24.30
N GLU A 242 -5.52 -4.65 25.08
CA GLU A 242 -5.95 -5.60 26.11
C GLU A 242 -6.64 -4.90 27.30
N ALA A 243 -6.10 -3.77 27.77
CA ALA A 243 -6.67 -3.02 28.90
C ALA A 243 -8.09 -2.52 28.62
N ILE A 244 -8.39 -2.10 27.39
CA ILE A 244 -9.71 -1.59 27.02
C ILE A 244 -10.72 -2.70 26.67
N LYS A 245 -10.28 -3.96 26.58
CA LYS A 245 -11.09 -5.07 26.06
C LYS A 245 -12.48 -5.19 26.72
N PRO A 246 -12.65 -5.03 28.04
CA PRO A 246 -13.99 -5.06 28.66
C PRO A 246 -14.90 -3.92 28.17
N ILE A 247 -14.35 -2.72 28.00
CA ILE A 247 -15.09 -1.55 27.49
C ILE A 247 -15.45 -1.77 26.03
N TYR A 248 -14.51 -2.29 25.24
CA TYR A 248 -14.74 -2.61 23.84
C TYR A 248 -15.82 -3.69 23.65
N GLU A 249 -15.83 -4.73 24.48
CA GLU A 249 -16.86 -5.76 24.47
C GLU A 249 -18.24 -5.20 24.83
N ALA A 250 -18.32 -4.32 25.82
CA ALA A 250 -19.54 -3.62 26.19
C ALA A 250 -20.06 -2.69 25.06
N ASP A 251 -19.17 -1.92 24.44
CA ASP A 251 -19.51 -1.06 23.30
C ASP A 251 -19.99 -1.87 22.08
N ARG A 252 -19.31 -2.97 21.77
CA ARG A 252 -19.72 -3.91 20.71
C ARG A 252 -21.10 -4.50 21.00
N HIS A 253 -21.40 -4.83 22.25
CA HIS A 253 -22.72 -5.29 22.66
C HIS A 253 -23.76 -4.17 22.48
N ALA A 254 -23.49 -2.95 22.95
CA ALA A 254 -24.37 -1.81 22.77
C ALA A 254 -24.67 -1.55 21.28
N LYS A 255 -23.65 -1.59 20.42
CA LYS A 255 -23.82 -1.49 18.96
C LYS A 255 -24.76 -2.55 18.41
N LYS A 256 -24.61 -3.80 18.86
CA LYS A 256 -25.49 -4.91 18.44
C LYS A 256 -26.94 -4.64 18.83
N GLU A 257 -27.19 -4.13 20.03
CA GLU A 257 -28.54 -3.78 20.49
C GLU A 257 -29.11 -2.57 19.73
N LEU A 258 -28.32 -1.53 19.49
CA LEU A 258 -28.74 -0.37 18.67
C LEU A 258 -29.09 -0.79 17.25
N LYS A 259 -28.29 -1.64 16.61
CA LYS A 259 -28.59 -2.19 15.28
C LYS A 259 -29.93 -2.93 15.22
N LYS A 260 -30.45 -3.48 16.33
CA LYS A 260 -31.79 -4.10 16.35
C LYS A 260 -32.92 -3.09 16.22
N LYS A 261 -32.75 -1.89 16.79
CA LYS A 261 -33.77 -0.83 16.78
C LYS A 261 -33.97 -0.20 15.40
N VAL A 262 -32.95 -0.24 14.56
CA VAL A 262 -32.95 0.36 13.20
C VAL A 262 -33.01 -0.70 12.08
N ARG A 263 -33.50 -1.91 12.40
CA ARG A 263 -33.82 -2.93 11.36
C ARG A 263 -35.07 -2.50 10.60
N GLY A 264 -35.26 -3.06 9.39
CA GLY A 264 -36.45 -2.81 8.57
C GLY A 264 -36.31 -1.68 7.55
N LEU A 265 -35.13 -1.06 7.42
CA LEU A 265 -34.84 -0.05 6.39
C LEU A 265 -35.26 -0.48 4.97
N ARG A 266 -35.03 -1.75 4.62
CA ARG A 266 -35.38 -2.29 3.30
C ARG A 266 -36.88 -2.26 3.04
N ASP A 267 -37.71 -2.44 4.06
CA ASP A 267 -39.16 -2.43 3.90
C ASP A 267 -39.67 -0.99 3.78
N ILE A 268 -39.07 -0.05 4.51
CA ILE A 268 -39.32 1.39 4.36
C ILE A 268 -39.03 1.84 2.93
N GLU A 269 -37.86 1.51 2.39
CA GLU A 269 -37.47 1.88 1.02
C GLU A 269 -38.39 1.27 -0.04
N ARG A 270 -38.86 0.04 0.18
CA ARG A 270 -39.83 -0.61 -0.73
C ARG A 270 -41.22 0.00 -0.66
N SER A 271 -41.58 0.62 0.45
CA SER A 271 -42.88 1.27 0.65
C SER A 271 -42.98 2.66 0.03
N VAL A 272 -41.85 3.24 -0.39
CA VAL A 272 -41.81 4.54 -1.06
C VAL A 272 -42.38 4.40 -2.48
N THR A 273 -43.54 5.00 -2.73
CA THR A 273 -44.14 5.12 -4.06
C THR A 273 -43.50 6.27 -4.83
N ASN A 274 -43.29 6.08 -6.14
CA ASN A 274 -42.66 7.06 -7.04
C ASN A 274 -43.53 8.29 -7.37
N GLU A 275 -44.59 8.53 -6.61
CA GLU A 275 -45.57 9.58 -6.87
C GLU A 275 -45.04 10.97 -6.46
N ASP A 276 -44.15 11.03 -5.47
CA ASP A 276 -43.41 12.22 -5.06
C ASP A 276 -41.90 11.95 -5.08
N LYS A 277 -41.22 12.43 -6.14
CA LYS A 277 -39.78 12.21 -6.35
C LYS A 277 -38.91 12.88 -5.30
N ASP A 278 -39.35 14.02 -4.77
CA ASP A 278 -38.56 14.80 -3.81
C ASP A 278 -38.61 14.11 -2.45
N LEU A 279 -39.80 13.66 -2.03
CA LEU A 279 -39.97 12.85 -0.83
C LEU A 279 -39.22 11.51 -0.93
N ALA A 280 -39.28 10.84 -2.08
CA ALA A 280 -38.56 9.59 -2.30
C ALA A 280 -37.05 9.75 -2.14
N THR A 281 -36.48 10.81 -2.73
CA THR A 281 -35.04 11.11 -2.62
C THR A 281 -34.63 11.36 -1.16
N ILE A 282 -35.44 12.11 -0.41
CA ILE A 282 -35.18 12.38 1.02
C ILE A 282 -35.18 11.08 1.84
N ILE A 283 -36.15 10.19 1.60
CA ILE A 283 -36.22 8.90 2.31
C ILE A 283 -35.00 8.03 1.97
N GLU A 284 -34.61 7.97 0.70
CA GLU A 284 -33.41 7.25 0.26
C GLU A 284 -32.13 7.78 0.92
N ASP A 285 -31.98 9.11 1.01
CA ASP A 285 -30.84 9.77 1.66
C ASP A 285 -30.76 9.42 3.15
N TYR A 286 -31.88 9.48 3.89
CA TYR A 286 -31.90 9.07 5.29
C TYR A 286 -31.63 7.57 5.45
N CYS A 287 -32.19 6.72 4.60
CA CYS A 287 -31.92 5.28 4.62
C CYS A 287 -30.43 4.99 4.35
N SER A 288 -29.82 5.73 3.43
CA SER A 288 -28.38 5.68 3.15
C SER A 288 -27.54 6.11 4.35
N ALA A 289 -27.90 7.22 5.01
CA ALA A 289 -27.22 7.72 6.21
C ALA A 289 -27.26 6.72 7.37
N VAL A 290 -28.41 6.08 7.61
CA VAL A 290 -28.55 5.03 8.63
C VAL A 290 -27.69 3.82 8.27
N ARG A 291 -27.70 3.35 7.01
CA ARG A 291 -26.84 2.23 6.58
C ARG A 291 -25.36 2.53 6.77
N SER A 292 -24.92 3.71 6.33
CA SER A 292 -23.53 4.14 6.48
C SER A 292 -23.10 4.19 7.95
N SER A 293 -24.02 4.52 8.85
CA SER A 293 -23.76 4.54 10.29
C SER A 293 -23.64 3.12 10.87
N ILE A 294 -24.50 2.19 10.42
CA ILE A 294 -24.48 0.78 10.83
C ILE A 294 -23.18 0.08 10.41
N THR A 295 -22.67 0.40 9.21
CA THR A 295 -21.45 -0.21 8.64
C THR A 295 -20.16 0.45 9.11
N ASN A 296 -20.24 1.54 9.89
CA ASN A 296 -19.06 2.17 10.46
C ASN A 296 -18.53 1.35 11.64
N ASP A 297 -17.48 0.57 11.42
CA ASP A 297 -16.87 -0.28 12.45
C ASP A 297 -15.83 0.42 13.33
N GLY A 298 -15.53 1.70 13.06
CA GLY A 298 -14.52 2.46 13.80
C GLY A 298 -13.13 1.82 13.75
N HIS A 299 -12.21 2.34 14.58
CA HIS A 299 -10.85 1.84 14.74
C HIS A 299 -10.53 1.52 16.22
N PRO A 300 -10.85 0.32 16.71
CA PRO A 300 -10.48 -0.11 18.05
C PRO A 300 -8.94 -0.16 18.21
N PRO A 301 -8.38 0.16 19.38
CA PRO A 301 -9.02 0.52 20.65
C PRO A 301 -9.38 2.01 20.79
N LEU A 302 -9.13 2.83 19.78
CA LEU A 302 -9.20 4.30 19.90
C LEU A 302 -10.58 4.88 19.57
N GLU A 303 -11.39 4.17 18.79
CA GLU A 303 -12.75 4.58 18.46
C GLU A 303 -13.78 3.49 18.83
N ALA A 304 -14.71 3.85 19.72
CA ALA A 304 -15.82 3.01 20.13
C ALA A 304 -16.95 3.07 19.09
N SER A 305 -17.12 1.97 18.36
CA SER A 305 -18.03 1.89 17.22
C SER A 305 -19.52 1.94 17.60
N GLY A 306 -19.89 1.50 18.81
CA GLY A 306 -21.23 1.59 19.35
C GLY A 306 -21.61 3.02 19.74
N LEU A 307 -20.72 3.74 20.43
CA LEU A 307 -20.89 5.17 20.71
C LEU A 307 -21.03 5.98 19.42
N LYS A 308 -20.17 5.73 18.43
CA LYS A 308 -20.23 6.41 17.13
C LYS A 308 -21.57 6.15 16.40
N LEU A 309 -22.08 4.92 16.49
CA LEU A 309 -23.42 4.61 15.97
C LEU A 309 -24.51 5.38 16.72
N GLN A 310 -24.45 5.45 18.05
CA GLN A 310 -25.41 6.20 18.86
C GLN A 310 -25.42 7.69 18.50
N GLU A 311 -24.26 8.31 18.38
CA GLU A 311 -24.11 9.71 17.97
C GLU A 311 -24.73 9.96 16.60
N ASN A 312 -24.39 9.13 15.62
CA ASN A 312 -24.92 9.26 14.27
C ASN A 312 -26.45 9.08 14.22
N LEU A 313 -27.00 8.10 14.94
CA LEU A 313 -28.45 7.91 15.00
C LEU A 313 -29.14 9.10 15.68
N THR A 314 -28.53 9.67 16.71
CA THR A 314 -29.05 10.87 17.40
C THR A 314 -29.06 12.08 16.45
N LEU A 315 -28.01 12.26 15.65
CA LEU A 315 -27.96 13.34 14.64
C LEU A 315 -29.02 13.15 13.54
N ILE A 316 -29.27 11.91 13.12
CA ILE A 316 -30.32 11.58 12.15
C ILE A 316 -31.70 11.90 12.73
N GLU A 317 -31.99 11.47 13.96
CA GLU A 317 -33.23 11.77 14.68
C GLU A 317 -33.47 13.28 14.80
N GLN A 318 -32.47 14.04 15.26
CA GLN A 318 -32.54 15.51 15.35
C GLN A 318 -32.74 16.18 13.98
N SER A 319 -32.23 15.60 12.91
CA SER A 319 -32.45 16.10 11.55
C SER A 319 -33.90 15.89 11.12
N LEU A 320 -34.47 14.71 11.39
CA LEU A 320 -35.87 14.40 11.12
C LEU A 320 -36.82 15.30 11.93
N GLU A 321 -36.56 15.49 13.23
CA GLU A 321 -37.36 16.40 14.07
C GLU A 321 -37.35 17.85 13.56
N ARG A 322 -36.19 18.33 13.08
CA ARG A 322 -36.09 19.68 12.49
C ARG A 322 -36.87 19.80 11.20
N MET A 323 -36.89 18.76 10.37
CA MET A 323 -37.72 18.73 9.17
C MET A 323 -39.20 18.73 9.51
N GLU A 324 -39.65 17.88 10.45
CA GLU A 324 -41.04 17.82 10.89
C GLU A 324 -41.54 19.18 11.39
N LYS A 325 -40.74 19.85 12.24
CA LYS A 325 -41.05 21.21 12.70
C LYS A 325 -41.17 22.21 11.55
N LYS A 326 -40.27 22.18 10.57
CA LYS A 326 -40.33 23.08 9.40
C LYS A 326 -41.58 22.87 8.55
N VAL A 327 -42.00 21.61 8.36
CA VAL A 327 -43.22 21.28 7.63
C VAL A 327 -44.45 21.80 8.37
N LEU A 328 -44.51 21.63 9.70
CA LEU A 328 -45.59 22.17 10.53
C LEU A 328 -45.70 23.70 10.50
N TYR A 329 -44.58 24.43 10.40
CA TYR A 329 -44.56 25.89 10.27
C TYR A 329 -44.93 26.41 8.87
N HIS A 330 -44.93 25.57 7.82
CA HIS A 330 -45.36 25.95 6.47
C HIS A 330 -46.85 25.65 6.20
N HIS A 331 -47.53 24.96 7.13
CA HIS A 331 -48.94 24.60 7.04
C HIS A 331 -49.84 25.36 8.04
N LEU A 332 -49.29 26.33 8.77
CA LEU A 332 -50.00 27.31 9.60
C LEU A 332 -49.99 28.68 8.93
#